data_AF-A0A7S2D3D8-F1
#
_entry.id   AF-A0A7S2D3D8-F1
#
_cell.length_a   1.000
_cell.length_b   1.000
_cell.length_c   1.000
_cell.angle_alpha   90.00
_cell.angle_beta   90.00
_cell.angle_gamma   90.00
#
_symmetry.space_group_name_H-M   'P 1'
#
loop_
_entity.id
_entity.type
_entity.pdbx_description
1 polymer ?
#
loop_
_entity_poly.entity_id
_entity_poly.type
_entity_poly.pdbx_seq_one_letter_code
_entity_poly.pdbx_strand_id
1 'polypeptide(L)'
;GGRARRAKNVSRLEYVLATIMLQHSRRWGAKLTSANCFDVVGGVSEVEIELFRRMPVGDRTYVTMTWLQRLMVSRINEGGLAIAPPLLSRTYQVMSDAVAAAQQATKLSSTPFPYPLRQLLALLLLA
;
A
#
# COMPACT_ATOMS: atom_id res chain seq x y z
N GLY A 1 -4.09 12.55 18.33
CA GLY A 1 -5.24 11.65 18.62
C GLY A 1 -6.08 11.51 17.37
N GLY A 2 -5.76 10.52 16.53
CA GLY A 2 -6.51 10.24 15.30
C GLY A 2 -7.72 9.36 15.62
N ARG A 3 -8.92 9.84 15.29
CA ARG A 3 -10.16 9.05 15.43
C ARG A 3 -10.11 7.92 14.41
N ALA A 4 -9.92 6.68 14.87
CA ALA A 4 -9.97 5.48 14.06
C ALA A 4 -11.27 5.49 13.23
N ARG A 5 -11.15 5.67 11.91
CA ARG A 5 -12.30 5.54 11.01
C ARG A 5 -12.68 4.07 10.99
N ARG A 6 -13.76 3.74 11.70
CA ARG A 6 -14.34 2.39 11.78
C ARG A 6 -14.47 1.81 10.36
N ALA A 7 -13.71 0.77 10.07
CA ALA A 7 -13.83 0.00 8.84
C ALA A 7 -15.31 -0.39 8.65
N LYS A 8 -15.86 -0.14 7.45
CA LYS A 8 -17.21 -0.60 7.13
C LYS A 8 -17.21 -2.14 7.21
N ASN A 9 -18.14 -2.72 7.97
CA ASN A 9 -18.30 -4.18 8.02
C ASN A 9 -18.61 -4.70 6.62
N VAL A 10 -17.65 -5.36 5.97
CA VAL A 10 -17.84 -6.09 4.72
C VAL A 10 -18.01 -7.56 5.09
N SER A 11 -19.12 -8.18 4.67
CA SER A 11 -19.35 -9.61 4.91
C SER A 11 -18.30 -10.45 4.17
N ARG A 12 -17.94 -11.63 4.68
CA ARG A 12 -16.95 -12.53 4.05
C ARG A 12 -17.34 -12.89 2.61
N LEU A 13 -18.62 -13.14 2.37
CA LEU A 13 -19.14 -13.42 1.02
C LEU A 13 -19.00 -12.21 0.10
N GLU A 14 -19.33 -11.01 0.58
CA GLU A 14 -19.14 -9.76 -0.18
C GLU A 14 -17.67 -9.53 -0.52
N TYR A 15 -16.77 -9.82 0.43
CA TYR A 15 -15.33 -9.70 0.23
C TYR A 15 -14.85 -10.65 -0.87
N VAL A 16 -15.18 -11.94 -0.79
CA VAL A 16 -14.81 -12.95 -1.79
C VAL A 16 -15.37 -12.62 -3.16
N LEU A 17 -16.66 -12.29 -3.23
CA LEU A 17 -17.34 -11.95 -4.50
C LEU A 17 -16.74 -10.68 -5.11
N ALA A 18 -16.45 -9.66 -4.30
CA ALA A 18 -15.85 -8.42 -4.77
C ALA A 18 -14.42 -8.62 -5.27
N THR A 19 -13.64 -9.48 -4.61
CA THR A 19 -12.24 -9.73 -4.96
C THR A 19 -12.10 -10.61 -6.20
N ILE A 20 -12.94 -11.63 -6.36
CA ILE A 20 -12.85 -12.61 -7.44
C ILE A 20 -13.63 -12.15 -8.69
N MET A 21 -14.88 -11.73 -8.50
CA MET A 21 -15.83 -11.50 -9.60
C MET A 21 -15.91 -10.03 -10.02
N LEU A 22 -15.79 -9.10 -9.07
CA LEU A 22 -16.02 -7.66 -9.31
C LEU A 22 -14.75 -6.81 -9.18
N GLN A 23 -13.57 -7.39 -9.42
CA GLN A 23 -12.27 -6.72 -9.29
C GLN A 23 -12.19 -5.41 -10.11
N HIS A 24 -12.91 -5.33 -11.23
CA HIS A 24 -12.95 -4.15 -12.13
C HIS A 24 -13.89 -3.04 -11.66
N SER A 25 -14.76 -3.31 -10.69
CA SER A 25 -15.70 -2.31 -10.20
C SER A 25 -14.99 -1.32 -9.27
N ARG A 26 -14.79 -0.09 -9.77
CA ARG A 26 -14.25 1.03 -8.98
C ARG A 26 -14.98 1.24 -7.64
N ARG A 27 -16.28 0.97 -7.61
CA ARG A 27 -17.11 1.10 -6.40
C ARG A 27 -16.70 0.10 -5.31
N TRP A 28 -16.50 -1.17 -5.69
CA TRP A 28 -16.12 -2.22 -4.76
C TRP A 28 -14.66 -2.08 -4.32
N GLY A 29 -13.76 -1.66 -5.22
CA GLY A 29 -12.38 -1.31 -4.89
C GLY A 29 -12.31 -0.26 -3.78
N ALA A 30 -13.03 0.86 -3.91
CA ALA A 30 -13.07 1.90 -2.87
C ALA A 30 -13.63 1.39 -1.52
N LYS A 31 -14.67 0.53 -1.55
CA LYS A 31 -15.26 -0.08 -0.34
C LYS A 31 -14.23 -0.98 0.37
N LEU A 32 -13.53 -1.82 -0.37
CA LEU A 32 -12.48 -2.73 0.15
C LEU A 32 -11.27 -1.95 0.67
N THR A 33 -10.80 -0.91 -0.02
CA THR A 33 -9.70 -0.06 0.46
C THR A 33 -10.03 0.58 1.80
N SER A 34 -11.28 1.01 2.00
CA SER A 34 -11.72 1.55 3.30
C SER A 34 -11.85 0.51 4.41
N ALA A 35 -12.04 -0.76 4.07
CA ALA A 35 -12.08 -1.85 5.04
C ALA A 35 -10.68 -2.33 5.43
N ASN A 36 -9.72 -2.23 4.50
CA ASN A 36 -8.35 -2.70 4.67
C ASN A 36 -7.35 -1.57 5.05
N CYS A 37 -7.83 -0.40 5.48
CA CYS A 37 -6.93 0.68 5.89
C CYS A 37 -6.32 0.39 7.26
N PHE A 38 -5.00 0.29 7.33
CA PHE A 38 -4.27 0.27 8.60
C PHE A 38 -4.15 1.68 9.15
N ASP A 39 -4.23 1.81 10.48
CA ASP A 39 -3.97 3.08 11.14
C ASP A 39 -2.46 3.36 11.16
N VAL A 40 -2.09 4.64 11.03
CA VAL A 40 -0.68 5.04 11.03
C VAL A 40 -0.23 5.24 12.47
N VAL A 41 0.69 4.38 12.92
CA VAL A 41 1.29 4.48 14.25
C VAL A 41 2.07 5.78 14.35
N GLY A 42 1.77 6.60 15.35
CA GLY A 42 2.35 7.95 15.53
C GLY A 42 1.55 9.08 14.87
N GLY A 43 0.53 8.75 14.08
CA GLY A 43 -0.27 9.73 13.35
C GLY A 43 0.44 10.31 12.13
N VAL A 44 -0.26 11.16 11.40
CA VAL A 44 0.23 11.86 10.20
C VAL A 44 -0.17 13.31 10.32
N SER A 45 0.71 14.23 9.94
CA SER A 45 0.42 15.67 9.93
C SER A 45 -0.66 15.99 8.90
N GLU A 46 -1.51 16.98 9.17
CA GLU A 46 -2.55 17.40 8.22
C GLU A 46 -1.97 17.84 6.87
N VAL A 47 -0.77 18.44 6.90
CA VAL A 47 -0.05 18.88 5.68
C VAL A 47 0.36 17.67 4.83
N GLU A 48 0.85 16.61 5.47
CA GLU A 48 1.25 15.36 4.79
C GLU A 48 0.02 14.67 4.19
N ILE A 49 -1.11 14.65 4.91
CA ILE A 49 -2.38 14.11 4.40
C ILE A 49 -2.83 14.88 3.17
N GLU A 50 -2.78 16.21 3.20
CA GLU A 50 -3.20 17.05 2.08
C GLU A 50 -2.28 16.85 0.87
N LEU A 51 -0.97 16.75 1.07
CA LEU A 51 -0.03 16.42 0.02
C LEU A 51 -0.33 15.03 -0.59
N PHE A 52 -0.57 14.00 0.24
CA PHE A 52 -0.96 12.69 -0.25
C PHE A 52 -2.27 12.70 -1.04
N ARG A 53 -3.25 13.53 -0.65
CA ARG A 53 -4.52 13.66 -1.39
C ARG A 53 -4.30 14.22 -2.79
N ARG A 54 -3.38 15.15 -2.96
CA ARG A 54 -3.04 15.76 -4.26
C ARG A 54 -2.19 14.86 -5.15
N MET A 55 -1.50 13.88 -4.58
CA MET A 55 -0.65 12.96 -5.35
C MET A 55 -1.41 11.75 -5.90
N PRO A 56 -0.98 11.24 -7.09
CA PRO A 56 -1.42 9.95 -7.61
C PRO A 56 -1.21 8.83 -6.60
N VAL A 57 -2.14 7.86 -6.56
CA VAL A 57 -2.14 6.81 -5.53
C VAL A 57 -0.89 5.93 -5.59
N GLY A 58 -0.34 5.71 -6.79
CA GLY A 58 0.86 4.90 -7.01
C GLY A 58 2.15 5.54 -6.47
N ASP A 59 2.20 6.86 -6.37
CA ASP A 59 3.44 7.59 -6.03
C ASP A 59 3.61 7.80 -4.53
N ARG A 60 2.51 7.71 -3.77
CA ARG A 60 2.49 8.01 -2.32
C ARG A 60 3.51 7.19 -1.55
N THR A 61 3.58 5.88 -1.81
CA THR A 61 4.52 4.96 -1.16
C THR A 61 5.97 5.33 -1.45
N TYR A 62 6.25 5.74 -2.70
CA TYR A 62 7.59 6.14 -3.11
C TYR A 62 8.02 7.44 -2.40
N VAL A 63 7.13 8.44 -2.33
CA VAL A 63 7.42 9.70 -1.62
C VAL A 63 7.71 9.48 -0.14
N THR A 64 6.90 8.66 0.55
CA THR A 64 7.15 8.30 1.96
C THR A 64 8.52 7.66 2.13
N MET A 65 8.92 6.77 1.21
CA MET A 65 10.23 6.14 1.26
C MET A 65 11.38 7.13 1.05
N THR A 66 11.22 8.08 0.12
CA THR A 66 12.20 9.15 -0.09
C THR A 66 12.36 10.02 1.14
N TRP A 67 11.27 10.35 1.84
CA TRP A 67 11.34 11.11 3.10
C TRP A 67 12.10 10.35 4.17
N LEU A 68 11.83 9.05 4.33
CA LEU A 68 12.56 8.20 5.27
C LEU A 68 14.07 8.20 4.99
N GLN A 69 14.46 8.01 3.73
CA GLN A 69 15.87 8.04 3.32
C GLN A 69 16.51 9.40 3.59
N ARG A 70 15.82 10.51 3.28
CA ARG A 70 16.33 11.87 3.55
C ARG A 70 16.50 12.14 5.04
N LEU A 71 15.55 11.73 5.87
CA LEU A 71 15.63 11.84 7.32
C LEU A 71 16.82 11.04 7.88
N MET A 72 17.03 9.82 7.39
CA MET A 72 18.20 9.03 7.77
C MET A 72 19.51 9.74 7.42
N VAL A 73 19.65 10.25 6.20
CA VAL A 73 20.86 10.98 5.77
C VAL A 73 21.09 12.23 6.63
N SER A 74 20.04 13.01 6.91
CA SER A 74 20.13 14.20 7.78
C SER A 74 20.67 13.82 9.16
N ARG A 75 20.11 12.77 9.77
CA ARG A 75 20.48 12.34 11.12
C ARG A 75 21.88 11.73 11.20
N ILE A 76 22.37 11.12 10.12
CA ILE A 76 23.76 10.67 10.02
C ILE A 76 24.71 11.87 9.98
N ASN A 77 24.41 12.86 9.14
CA ASN A 77 25.23 14.08 9.01
C ASN A 77 25.25 14.93 10.29
N GLU A 78 24.12 14.99 11.01
CA GLU A 78 24.00 15.68 12.30
C GLU A 78 24.65 14.92 13.47
N GLY A 79 25.11 13.67 13.26
CA GLY A 79 25.75 12.86 14.31
C GLY A 79 24.78 12.15 15.27
N GLY A 80 23.51 11.96 14.89
CA GLY A 80 22.50 11.27 15.69
C GLY A 80 22.42 9.75 15.48
N LEU A 81 23.17 9.20 14.52
CA LEU A 81 23.20 7.78 14.16
C LEU A 81 24.66 7.29 14.11
N ALA A 82 25.17 6.81 15.25
CA ALA A 82 26.51 6.21 15.36
C ALA A 82 26.51 4.75 14.86
N ILE A 83 26.28 4.55 13.56
CA ILE A 83 26.16 3.23 12.94
C ILE A 83 27.40 2.94 12.10
N ALA A 84 27.94 1.73 12.22
CA ALA A 84 29.07 1.30 11.39
C ALA A 84 28.69 1.26 9.89
N PRO A 85 29.58 1.66 8.97
CA PRO A 85 29.27 1.74 7.54
C PRO A 85 28.64 0.47 6.91
N PRO A 86 29.07 -0.76 7.27
CA PRO A 86 28.44 -1.98 6.70
C PRO A 86 26.98 -2.15 7.08
N LEU A 87 26.60 -1.80 8.31
CA LEU A 87 25.22 -1.87 8.77
C LEU A 87 24.36 -0.83 8.06
N LEU A 88 24.90 0.38 7.87
CA LEU A 88 24.22 1.43 7.14
C LEU A 88 23.94 1.01 5.69
N SER A 89 24.95 0.49 4.98
CA SER A 89 24.75 -0.05 3.62
C SER A 89 23.68 -1.15 3.58
N ARG A 90 23.66 -2.04 4.57
CA ARG A 90 22.63 -3.09 4.67
C ARG A 90 21.23 -2.50 4.86
N THR A 91 21.07 -1.46 5.67
CA THR A 91 19.76 -0.81 5.84
C THR A 91 19.25 -0.19 4.53
N TYR A 92 20.13 0.46 3.76
CA TYR A 92 19.77 0.99 2.44
C TYR A 92 19.40 -0.11 1.43
N GLN A 93 20.09 -1.25 1.45
CA GLN A 93 19.72 -2.41 0.63
C GLN A 93 18.32 -2.92 0.97
N VAL A 94 18.03 -3.15 2.25
CA VAL A 94 16.71 -3.62 2.70
C VAL A 94 15.60 -2.63 2.31
N MET A 95 15.90 -1.32 2.43
CA MET A 95 14.99 -0.28 1.95
C MET A 95 14.75 -0.37 0.43
N SER A 96 15.80 -0.57 -0.37
CA SER A 96 15.67 -0.78 -1.82
C SER A 96 14.81 -2.01 -2.13
N ASP A 97 15.04 -3.12 -1.44
CA ASP A 97 14.27 -4.35 -1.59
C ASP A 97 12.79 -4.14 -1.25
N ALA A 98 12.50 -3.34 -0.22
CA ALA A 98 11.12 -2.97 0.15
C ALA A 98 10.41 -2.18 -0.96
N VAL A 99 11.10 -1.26 -1.64
CA VAL A 99 10.54 -0.54 -2.80
C VAL A 99 10.26 -1.51 -3.95
N ALA A 100 11.19 -2.41 -4.26
CA ALA A 100 11.01 -3.41 -5.30
C ALA A 100 9.80 -4.31 -5.02
N ALA A 101 9.64 -4.77 -3.78
CA ALA A 101 8.49 -5.57 -3.35
C ALA A 101 7.17 -4.80 -3.48
N ALA A 102 7.13 -3.52 -3.09
CA ALA A 102 5.95 -2.69 -3.26
C ALA A 102 5.55 -2.51 -4.74
N GLN A 103 6.54 -2.37 -5.63
CA GLN A 103 6.31 -2.27 -7.08
C GLN A 103 5.83 -3.61 -7.66
N GLN A 104 6.36 -4.74 -7.21
CA GLN A 104 5.86 -6.07 -7.60
C GLN A 104 4.39 -6.27 -7.18
N ALA A 105 4.04 -5.88 -5.95
CA ALA A 105 2.66 -5.93 -5.46
C ALA A 105 1.74 -5.03 -6.30
N THR A 106 2.21 -3.82 -6.66
CA THR A 106 1.47 -2.90 -7.53
C THR A 106 1.22 -3.51 -8.91
N LYS A 107 2.24 -4.12 -9.52
CA LYS A 107 2.10 -4.84 -10.79
C LYS A 107 1.06 -5.94 -10.68
N LEU A 108 1.16 -6.82 -9.68
CA LEU A 108 0.21 -7.91 -9.47
C LEU A 108 -1.23 -7.40 -9.26
N SER A 109 -1.40 -6.31 -8.52
CA SER A 109 -2.72 -5.71 -8.26
C SER A 109 -3.35 -5.03 -9.48
N SER A 110 -2.51 -4.47 -10.36
CA SER A 110 -2.95 -3.73 -11.55
C SER A 110 -3.18 -4.65 -12.75
N THR A 111 -2.49 -5.79 -12.83
CA THR A 111 -2.71 -6.79 -13.87
C THR A 111 -3.95 -7.63 -13.55
N PRO A 112 -5.05 -7.51 -14.32
CA PRO A 112 -6.22 -8.31 -14.06
C PRO A 112 -6.04 -9.74 -14.56
N PHE A 113 -6.66 -10.70 -13.88
CA PHE A 113 -6.76 -12.07 -14.37
C PHE A 113 -7.43 -12.11 -15.77
N PRO A 114 -6.97 -12.97 -16.71
CA PRO A 114 -7.49 -13.02 -18.06
C PRO A 114 -9.01 -13.17 -18.09
N TYR A 115 -9.67 -12.36 -18.91
CA TYR A 115 -11.12 -12.31 -18.95
C TYR A 115 -11.80 -13.63 -19.33
N PRO A 116 -11.36 -14.37 -20.38
CA PRO A 116 -11.99 -15.64 -20.75
C PRO A 116 -11.93 -16.69 -19.64
N LEU A 117 -10.78 -16.77 -18.95
CA LEU A 117 -10.61 -17.70 -17.84
C LEU A 117 -11.50 -17.33 -16.66
N ARG A 118 -11.72 -16.03 -16.40
CA ARG A 118 -12.64 -15.57 -15.34
C ARG A 118 -14.08 -16.02 -15.63
N GLN A 119 -14.53 -15.94 -16.88
CA GLN A 119 -15.87 -16.39 -17.29
C GLN A 119 -16.04 -17.90 -17.13
N LEU A 120 -15.04 -18.68 -17.57
CA LEU A 120 -15.05 -20.12 -17.41
C LEU A 120 -15.12 -20.52 -15.92
N LEU A 121 -14.31 -19.88 -15.08
CA LEU A 121 -14.29 -20.14 -13.63
C LEU A 121 -15.64 -19.84 -12.99
N ALA A 122 -16.28 -18.73 -13.38
CA ALA A 122 -17.60 -18.37 -12.89
C ALA A 122 -18.66 -19.42 -13.29
N LEU A 123 -18.62 -19.92 -14.53
CA LEU A 123 -19.55 -20.95 -15.02
C LEU A 123 -19.35 -22.28 -14.27
N LEU A 124 -18.09 -22.70 -14.06
CA LEU A 124 -17.76 -23.92 -13.32
C LEU A 124 -18.12 -23.86 -11.83
N LEU A 125 -18.17 -22.67 -11.22
CA LEU A 125 -18.52 -22.50 -9.80
C LEU A 125 -20.03 -22.32 -9.57
N LEU A 126 -20.81 -22.02 -10.61
CA LEU A 126 -22.27 -21.83 -10.56
C LEU A 126 -23.05 -23.05 -11.07
N ALA A 127 -22.41 -23.93 -11.84
CA ALA A 127 -22.94 -25.25 -12.24
C ALA A 127 -22.88 -26.24 -11.08
#